data_AF-A0A5J4Q8E6-F1
#
_entry.id   AF-A0A5J4Q8E6-F1
#
_cell.length_a   1.000
_cell.length_b   1.000
_cell.length_c   1.000
_cell.angle_alpha   90.00
_cell.angle_beta   90.00
_cell.angle_gamma   90.00
#
_symmetry.space_group_name_H-M   'P 1'
#
loop_
_entity.id
_entity.type
_entity.pdbx_description
1 polymer ?
#
loop_
_entity_poly.entity_id
_entity_poly.type
_entity_poly.pdbx_seq_one_letter_code
_entity_poly.pdbx_strand_id
1 'polypeptide(L)'
;MGSVISSIMAFATLRLTEIHRAKATRNEDGSWPLDTAVWKGDDYDLSVTFRPVSNKQICPTAWLASQFARRNTDDQTKPLWWRGSRKKIASYEYLSKAVHMIMRGAGVQAKNSVTSIRKSSITKSIDQGASQQEVDRASRH
;
A
#
# COMPACT_ATOMS: atom_id res chain seq x y z
N MET A 1 -3.81 8.55 -4.37
CA MET A 1 -3.83 8.10 -2.97
C MET A 1 -4.65 6.83 -2.78
N GLY A 2 -5.99 6.84 -2.89
CA GLY A 2 -6.83 5.65 -2.64
C GLY A 2 -6.41 4.39 -3.41
N SER A 3 -6.17 4.51 -4.71
CA SER A 3 -5.75 3.39 -5.56
C SER A 3 -4.39 2.83 -5.11
N VAL A 4 -3.39 3.70 -4.91
CA VAL A 4 -2.05 3.33 -4.42
C VAL A 4 -2.13 2.52 -3.12
N ILE A 5 -2.89 3.01 -2.14
CA ILE A 5 -3.06 2.34 -0.85
C ILE A 5 -3.69 0.96 -1.03
N SER A 6 -4.78 0.89 -1.81
CA SER A 6 -5.51 -0.36 -2.07
C SER A 6 -4.61 -1.39 -2.75
N SER A 7 -3.74 -0.96 -3.67
CA SER A 7 -2.81 -1.83 -4.37
C SER A 7 -1.67 -2.30 -3.48
N ILE A 8 -1.10 -1.42 -2.65
CA ILE A 8 -0.10 -1.83 -1.65
C ILE A 8 -0.72 -2.88 -0.70
N MET A 9 -1.96 -2.67 -0.24
CA MET A 9 -2.67 -3.65 0.58
C MET A 9 -2.88 -4.98 -0.13
N ALA A 10 -3.25 -4.95 -1.41
CA ALA A 10 -3.55 -6.15 -2.19
C ALA A 10 -2.29 -6.95 -2.55
N PHE A 11 -1.17 -6.31 -2.85
CA PHE A 11 0.04 -6.99 -3.30
C PHE A 11 1.04 -7.30 -2.18
N ALA A 12 1.13 -6.43 -1.16
CA ALA A 12 2.07 -6.61 -0.06
C ALA A 12 1.40 -7.12 1.22
N THR A 13 0.08 -7.41 1.19
CA THR A 13 -0.71 -7.93 2.33
C THR A 13 -0.57 -7.10 3.61
N LEU A 14 -0.20 -5.83 3.49
CA LEU A 14 0.02 -4.90 4.60
C LEU A 14 -1.32 -4.40 5.16
N ARG A 15 -1.34 -4.13 6.46
CA ARG A 15 -2.46 -3.45 7.14
C ARG A 15 -2.44 -1.97 6.81
N LEU A 16 -3.60 -1.32 6.88
CA LEU A 16 -3.68 0.12 6.67
C LEU A 16 -2.83 0.91 7.68
N THR A 17 -2.66 0.41 8.90
CA THR A 17 -1.80 1.02 9.94
C THR A 17 -0.32 0.96 9.56
N GLU A 18 0.15 -0.18 9.07
CA GLU A 18 1.51 -0.38 8.55
C GLU A 18 1.76 0.53 7.34
N ILE A 19 0.79 0.62 6.43
CA ILE A 19 0.88 1.52 5.26
C ILE A 19 0.89 2.99 5.67
N HIS A 20 0.05 3.39 6.62
CA HIS A 20 -0.03 4.78 7.11
C HIS A 20 1.30 5.28 7.66
N ARG A 21 2.08 4.40 8.31
CA ARG A 21 3.40 4.70 8.87
C ARG A 21 4.54 4.53 7.88
N ALA A 22 4.28 3.91 6.73
CA ALA A 22 5.32 3.54 5.80
C ALA A 22 6.04 4.74 5.18
N LYS A 23 7.34 4.56 4.97
CA LYS A 23 8.18 5.45 4.15
C LYS A 23 8.43 4.76 2.81
N ALA A 24 8.46 5.54 1.74
CA ALA A 24 8.84 5.01 0.42
C ALA A 24 9.83 5.96 -0.23
N THR A 25 10.91 5.38 -0.76
CA THR A 25 11.94 6.10 -1.50
C THR A 25 12.10 5.41 -2.85
N ARG A 26 12.30 6.19 -3.92
CA ARG A 26 12.53 5.64 -5.25
C ARG A 26 14.02 5.33 -5.41
N ASN A 27 14.33 4.10 -5.76
CA ASN A 27 15.68 3.69 -6.15
C ASN A 27 15.97 4.05 -7.62
N GLU A 28 17.25 4.08 -8.00
CA GLU A 28 17.69 4.38 -9.36
C GLU A 28 17.13 3.39 -10.41
N ASP A 29 17.02 2.12 -10.02
CA ASP A 29 16.41 1.06 -10.84
C ASP A 29 14.88 1.17 -10.98
N GLY A 30 14.27 2.19 -10.36
CA GLY A 30 12.83 2.42 -10.35
C GLY A 30 12.05 1.54 -9.37
N SER A 31 12.73 0.75 -8.54
CA SER A 31 12.10 0.03 -7.44
C SER A 31 11.71 1.00 -6.31
N TRP A 32 10.72 0.58 -5.54
CA TRP A 32 10.16 1.33 -4.41
C TRP A 32 10.16 0.45 -3.16
N PRO A 33 11.24 0.47 -2.36
CA PRO A 33 11.20 -0.03 -0.99
C PRO A 33 10.13 0.74 -0.20
N LEU A 34 9.36 -0.03 0.57
CA LEU A 34 8.34 0.45 1.48
C LEU A 34 8.73 -0.02 2.88
N ASP A 35 9.29 0.88 3.67
CA ASP A 35 9.79 0.61 5.01
C ASP A 35 8.71 0.93 6.03
N THR A 36 8.36 -0.06 6.86
CA THR A 36 7.34 0.05 7.90
C THR A 36 7.70 -0.85 9.08
N ALA A 37 6.96 -0.74 10.19
CA ALA A 37 7.14 -1.60 11.35
C ALA A 37 5.89 -2.48 11.55
N VAL A 38 6.10 -3.77 11.84
CA VAL A 38 5.02 -4.74 12.07
C VAL A 38 4.81 -4.94 13.57
N TRP A 39 3.58 -4.73 14.02
CA TRP A 39 3.23 -4.70 15.46
C TRP A 39 2.66 -6.03 15.98
N LYS A 40 3.09 -7.20 15.45
CA LYS A 40 2.59 -8.50 15.91
C LYS A 40 3.64 -9.17 16.82
N GLY A 41 3.45 -9.04 18.14
CA GLY A 41 4.31 -9.65 19.16
C GLY A 41 5.52 -8.76 19.45
N ASP A 42 6.53 -8.86 18.60
CA ASP A 42 7.75 -8.04 18.66
C ASP A 42 7.71 -7.00 17.54
N ASP A 43 7.98 -5.73 17.87
CA ASP A 43 8.07 -4.65 16.88
C ASP A 43 9.34 -4.87 16.06
N TYR A 44 9.19 -5.23 14.79
CA TYR A 44 10.32 -5.37 13.86
C TYR A 44 10.13 -4.56 12.60
N ASP A 45 11.25 -4.04 12.10
CA ASP A 45 11.31 -3.32 10.83
C ASP A 45 11.11 -4.28 9.66
N LEU A 46 10.22 -3.89 8.76
CA LEU A 46 9.86 -4.60 7.55
C LEU A 46 10.06 -3.68 6.35
N SER A 47 10.82 -4.16 5.38
CA SER A 47 10.90 -3.54 4.06
C SER A 47 10.24 -4.42 3.02
N VAL A 48 9.28 -3.88 2.27
CA VAL A 48 8.69 -4.53 1.10
C VAL A 48 9.07 -3.73 -0.14
N THR A 49 9.79 -4.35 -1.07
CA THR A 49 10.22 -3.66 -2.30
C THR A 49 9.29 -3.98 -3.47
N PHE A 50 8.61 -2.95 -3.99
CA PHE A 50 7.90 -3.05 -5.26
C PHE A 50 8.88 -2.86 -6.42
N ARG A 51 9.00 -3.87 -7.27
CA ARG A 51 9.82 -3.78 -8.50
C ARG A 51 8.93 -3.37 -9.68
N PRO A 52 9.45 -2.55 -10.61
CA PRO A 52 8.72 -2.22 -11.83
C PRO A 52 8.45 -3.49 -12.66
N VAL A 53 7.24 -3.58 -13.20
CA VAL A 53 6.85 -4.66 -14.13
C VAL A 53 6.53 -4.05 -15.50
N SER A 54 6.65 -4.86 -16.55
CA SER A 54 6.47 -4.40 -17.94
C SER A 54 5.09 -3.79 -18.19
N ASN A 55 4.03 -4.32 -17.54
CA ASN A 55 2.69 -3.78 -17.64
C ASN A 55 2.47 -2.61 -16.66
N LYS A 56 2.63 -1.39 -17.15
CA LYS A 56 2.47 -0.16 -16.36
C LYS A 56 1.03 0.09 -15.88
N GLN A 57 0.01 -0.53 -16.47
CA GLN A 57 -1.40 -0.32 -16.08
C GLN A 57 -1.74 -0.97 -14.73
N ILE A 58 -1.01 -2.02 -14.36
CA ILE A 58 -1.25 -2.80 -13.13
C ILE A 58 -0.12 -2.64 -12.11
N CYS A 59 0.81 -1.71 -12.34
CA CYS A 59 2.05 -1.64 -11.59
C CYS A 59 1.97 -0.63 -10.44
N PRO A 60 2.07 -1.08 -9.17
CA PRO A 60 2.11 -0.17 -8.01
C PRO A 60 3.23 0.87 -8.09
N THR A 61 4.38 0.54 -8.72
CA THR A 61 5.48 1.50 -8.88
C THR A 61 5.12 2.64 -9.83
N ALA A 62 4.31 2.38 -10.87
CA ALA A 62 3.83 3.42 -11.78
C ALA A 62 2.87 4.38 -11.06
N TRP A 63 2.00 3.86 -10.21
CA TRP A 63 1.08 4.70 -9.42
C TRP A 63 1.79 5.45 -8.30
N LEU A 64 2.79 4.86 -7.64
CA LEU A 64 3.67 5.55 -6.70
C LEU A 64 4.44 6.67 -7.39
N ALA A 65 5.11 6.38 -8.51
CA ALA A 65 5.85 7.38 -9.28
C ALA A 65 4.94 8.54 -9.73
N SER A 66 3.74 8.23 -10.23
CA SER A 66 2.75 9.25 -10.60
C SER A 66 2.32 10.10 -9.39
N GLN A 67 2.15 9.49 -8.21
CA GLN A 67 1.81 10.24 -6.99
C GLN A 67 2.92 11.21 -6.58
N PHE A 68 4.19 10.79 -6.68
CA PHE A 68 5.33 11.64 -6.35
C PHE A 68 5.57 12.73 -7.40
N ALA A 69 5.41 12.42 -8.69
CA ALA A 69 5.54 13.39 -9.77
C ALA A 69 4.52 14.53 -9.70
N ARG A 70 3.37 14.30 -9.05
CA ARG A 70 2.33 15.33 -8.81
C ARG A 70 2.62 16.23 -7.62
N ARG A 71 3.73 16.00 -6.89
CA ARG A 71 4.12 16.87 -5.78
C ARG A 71 4.78 18.13 -6.32
N ASN A 72 4.57 19.24 -5.63
CA ASN A 72 5.33 20.45 -5.86
C ASN A 72 6.81 20.22 -5.52
N THR A 73 7.70 21.03 -6.07
CA THR A 73 9.15 20.97 -5.80
C THR A 73 9.44 21.02 -4.30
N ASP A 74 8.76 21.90 -3.57
CA ASP A 74 8.88 22.05 -2.10
C ASP A 74 8.41 20.83 -1.30
N ASP A 75 7.61 19.95 -1.93
CA ASP A 75 6.99 18.78 -1.31
C ASP A 75 7.73 17.46 -1.63
N GLN A 76 8.80 17.50 -2.42
CA GLN A 76 9.51 16.29 -2.86
C GLN A 76 10.09 15.48 -1.69
N THR A 77 10.59 16.17 -0.65
CA THR A 77 11.19 15.54 0.54
C THR A 77 10.17 15.19 1.63
N LYS A 78 8.89 15.49 1.41
CA LYS A 78 7.84 15.28 2.43
C LYS A 78 7.47 13.79 2.57
N PRO A 79 6.86 13.38 3.70
CA PRO A 79 6.45 11.99 3.93
C PRO A 79 5.53 11.43 2.83
N LEU A 80 5.45 10.09 2.72
CA LEU A 80 4.71 9.37 1.68
C LEU A 80 3.26 9.85 1.50
N TRP A 81 2.57 10.12 2.60
CA TRP A 81 1.16 10.57 2.62
C TRP A 81 1.00 12.08 2.83
N TRP A 82 1.97 12.88 2.41
CA TRP A 82 1.87 14.34 2.49
C TRP A 82 0.71 14.90 1.65
N ARG A 83 -0.04 15.85 2.24
CA ARG A 83 -1.12 16.57 1.58
C ARG A 83 -0.74 18.04 1.42
N GLY A 84 -0.18 18.40 0.27
CA GLY A 84 0.27 19.77 -0.02
C GLY A 84 -0.78 20.85 0.25
N SER A 85 -2.04 20.62 -0.16
CA SER A 85 -3.15 21.57 0.07
C SER A 85 -3.49 21.82 1.55
N ARG A 86 -3.12 20.91 2.45
CA ARG A 86 -3.34 21.05 3.90
C ARG A 86 -2.05 21.23 4.68
N LYS A 87 -0.90 21.24 3.99
CA LYS A 87 0.45 21.30 4.57
C LYS A 87 0.64 20.34 5.77
N LYS A 88 0.10 19.12 5.66
CA LYS A 88 0.21 18.09 6.72
C LYS A 88 0.16 16.67 6.17
N ILE A 89 0.62 15.73 6.99
CA ILE A 89 0.50 14.29 6.70
C ILE A 89 -0.98 13.88 6.76
N ALA A 90 -1.40 12.99 5.86
CA ALA A 90 -2.73 12.40 5.91
C ALA A 90 -2.95 11.59 7.20
N SER A 91 -4.13 11.72 7.80
CA SER A 91 -4.51 10.87 8.92
C SER A 91 -4.89 9.47 8.45
N TYR A 92 -4.91 8.51 9.37
CA TYR A 92 -5.35 7.15 9.11
C TYR A 92 -6.78 7.11 8.54
N GLU A 93 -7.69 7.90 9.12
CA GLU A 93 -9.09 8.00 8.70
C GLU A 93 -9.22 8.56 7.29
N TYR A 94 -8.33 9.49 6.92
CA TYR A 94 -8.29 10.02 5.56
C TYR A 94 -7.86 8.94 4.55
N LEU A 95 -6.83 8.15 4.87
CA LEU A 95 -6.42 7.03 4.03
C LEU A 95 -7.53 5.98 3.92
N SER A 96 -8.18 5.64 5.03
CA SER A 96 -9.32 4.71 5.07
C SER A 96 -10.47 5.18 4.18
N LYS A 97 -10.89 6.44 4.29
CA LYS A 97 -11.89 7.05 3.42
C LYS A 97 -11.48 7.01 1.94
N ALA A 98 -10.21 7.26 1.65
CA ALA A 98 -9.69 7.19 0.28
C ALA A 98 -9.78 5.78 -0.31
N VAL A 99 -9.51 4.73 0.48
CA VAL A 99 -9.69 3.34 0.06
C VAL A 99 -11.17 3.01 -0.13
N HIS A 100 -12.03 3.42 0.80
CA HIS A 100 -13.48 3.20 0.67
C HIS A 100 -14.08 3.83 -0.60
N MET A 101 -13.59 4.99 -1.04
CA MET A 101 -14.01 5.58 -2.31
C MET A 101 -13.65 4.69 -3.51
N ILE A 102 -12.47 4.07 -3.50
CA ILE A 102 -12.05 3.13 -4.55
C ILE A 102 -12.89 1.86 -4.50
N MET A 103 -13.10 1.30 -3.31
CA MET A 103 -13.94 0.12 -3.12
C MET A 103 -15.36 0.36 -3.66
N ARG A 104 -15.96 1.51 -3.33
CA ARG A 104 -17.29 1.90 -3.83
C ARG A 104 -17.29 2.06 -5.35
N GLY A 105 -16.27 2.73 -5.92
CA GLY A 105 -16.13 2.89 -7.36
C GLY A 105 -15.97 1.56 -8.11
N ALA A 106 -15.40 0.55 -7.46
CA ALA A 106 -15.27 -0.80 -7.96
C ALA A 106 -16.49 -1.71 -7.68
N GLY A 107 -17.59 -1.16 -7.15
CA GLY A 107 -18.82 -1.92 -6.86
C GLY A 107 -18.74 -2.85 -5.63
N VAL A 108 -17.72 -2.69 -4.78
CA VAL A 108 -17.61 -3.48 -3.55
C VAL A 108 -18.71 -3.09 -2.56
N GLN A 109 -19.43 -4.08 -2.05
CA GLN A 109 -20.52 -3.87 -1.09
C GLN A 109 -20.04 -3.11 0.16
N ALA A 110 -20.85 -2.14 0.62
CA ALA A 110 -20.51 -1.24 1.72
C ALA A 110 -20.24 -1.94 3.07
N LYS A 111 -20.73 -3.18 3.25
CA LYS A 111 -20.44 -4.00 4.43
C LYS A 111 -18.96 -4.41 4.54
N ASN A 112 -18.21 -4.35 3.44
CA ASN A 112 -16.80 -4.67 3.43
C ASN A 112 -15.96 -3.51 3.95
N SER A 113 -14.97 -3.81 4.78
CA SER A 113 -14.01 -2.84 5.28
C SER A 113 -12.74 -2.86 4.43
N VAL A 114 -11.86 -1.89 4.66
CA VAL A 114 -10.51 -1.86 4.07
C VAL A 114 -9.74 -3.17 4.31
N THR A 115 -9.98 -3.86 5.43
CA THR A 115 -9.35 -5.16 5.74
C THR A 115 -9.76 -6.28 4.79
N SER A 116 -10.92 -6.16 4.13
CA SER A 116 -11.38 -7.15 3.15
C SER A 116 -10.43 -7.25 1.96
N ILE A 117 -9.74 -6.17 1.57
CA ILE A 117 -8.74 -6.20 0.49
C ILE A 117 -7.61 -7.19 0.82
N ARG A 118 -7.05 -7.09 2.03
CA ARG A 118 -6.00 -7.99 2.51
C ARG A 118 -6.52 -9.42 2.61
N LYS A 119 -7.73 -9.63 3.15
CA LYS A 119 -8.34 -10.97 3.25
C LYS A 119 -8.48 -11.62 1.87
N SER A 120 -9.05 -10.89 0.90
CA SER A 120 -9.21 -11.38 -0.47
C SER A 120 -7.89 -11.67 -1.16
N SER A 121 -6.84 -10.87 -0.91
CA SER A 121 -5.49 -11.15 -1.41
C SER A 121 -4.95 -12.48 -0.88
N ILE A 122 -5.06 -12.72 0.43
CA ILE A 122 -4.64 -13.97 1.06
C ILE A 122 -5.43 -15.17 0.49
N THR A 123 -6.76 -15.06 0.43
CA THR A 123 -7.61 -16.10 -0.18
C THR A 123 -7.19 -16.38 -1.61
N LYS A 124 -6.92 -15.34 -2.41
CA LYS A 124 -6.51 -15.50 -3.80
C LYS A 124 -5.17 -16.23 -3.93
N SER A 125 -4.21 -15.97 -3.05
CA SER A 125 -2.94 -16.70 -3.03
C SER A 125 -3.13 -18.19 -2.70
N ILE A 126 -3.99 -18.51 -1.73
CA ILE A 126 -4.35 -19.90 -1.41
C ILE A 126 -5.01 -20.59 -2.61
N ASP A 127 -5.97 -19.93 -3.26
CA ASP A 127 -6.66 -20.45 -4.45
C ASP A 127 -5.69 -20.65 -5.64
N GLN A 128 -4.56 -19.96 -5.65
CA GLN A 128 -3.50 -20.10 -6.64
C GLN A 128 -2.47 -21.20 -6.28
N GLY A 129 -2.69 -21.92 -5.18
CA GLY A 129 -1.84 -23.03 -4.75
C GLY A 129 -0.62 -22.62 -3.92
N ALA A 130 -0.61 -21.41 -3.36
CA ALA A 130 0.45 -21.02 -2.43
C ALA A 130 0.47 -21.94 -1.20
N SER A 131 1.67 -22.34 -0.79
CA SER A 131 1.85 -23.13 0.43
C SER A 131 1.49 -22.32 1.67
N GLN A 132 1.17 -23.01 2.76
CA GLN A 132 0.91 -22.37 4.06
C GLN A 132 2.09 -21.49 4.50
N GLN A 133 3.33 -21.95 4.28
CA GLN A 133 4.54 -21.19 4.61
C GLN A 133 4.66 -19.88 3.82
N GLU A 134 4.33 -19.88 2.52
CA GLU A 134 4.34 -18.67 1.70
C GLU A 134 3.25 -17.68 2.14
N VAL A 135 2.06 -18.20 2.45
CA VAL A 135 0.93 -17.40 2.94
C VAL A 135 1.24 -16.79 4.31
N ASP A 136 1.82 -17.55 5.24
CA ASP A 136 2.21 -17.07 6.56
C ASP A 136 3.32 -16.03 6.47
N ARG A 137 4.33 -16.27 5.62
CA ARG A 137 5.39 -15.29 5.36
C ARG A 137 4.84 -13.98 4.79
N ALA A 138 3.94 -14.04 3.80
CA ALA A 138 3.36 -12.86 3.19
C ALA A 138 2.40 -12.13 4.15
N SER A 139 1.55 -12.86 4.86
CA SER A 139 0.57 -12.28 5.78
C SER A 139 1.16 -11.89 7.15
N ARG A 140 2.40 -12.30 7.42
CA ARG A 140 3.11 -12.16 8.70
C ARG A 140 2.36 -12.86 9.82
N HIS A 141 1.99 -14.12 9.59
CA HIS A 141 1.29 -14.95 10.55
C HIS A 141 2.18 -15.94 11.29
#